data_AF-A0AAD6L4U5-F1
#
_entry.id   AF-A0AAD6L4U5-F1
#
_cell.length_a   1.000
_cell.length_b   1.000
_cell.length_c   1.000
_cell.angle_alpha   90.00
_cell.angle_beta   90.00
_cell.angle_gamma   90.00
#
_symmetry.space_group_name_H-M   'P 1'
#
loop_
_entity.id
_entity.type
_entity.pdbx_description
1 polymer ?
#
loop_
_entity_poly.entity_id
_entity_poly.type
_entity_poly.pdbx_seq_one_letter_code
_entity_poly.pdbx_strand_id
1 'polypeptide(L)'
;MISRSYHGLKPAANRAHTRVSFDSNKKAVLIPKYMSNRALVSVFEVKIAKLEKSHVKSGASSSVILAIFAHLIIRSQYKRRRKLLESQLVSQGRELRIEYSFLRKVAGVPTKFRYKELEEATDNFQALLGQGSSASVFKGILNDGTSVA
;
A
#
# COMPACT_ATOMS: atom_id res chain seq x y z
N MET A 1 20.56 -64.17 -23.97
CA MET A 1 19.34 -63.37 -24.20
C MET A 1 18.52 -63.36 -22.93
N ILE A 2 18.52 -62.26 -22.17
CA ILE A 2 17.62 -62.06 -21.04
C ILE A 2 17.09 -60.62 -21.11
N SER A 3 15.78 -60.53 -21.31
CA SER A 3 14.96 -59.31 -21.30
C SER A 3 14.73 -58.84 -19.86
N ARG A 4 14.80 -57.53 -19.60
CA ARG A 4 14.19 -56.93 -18.40
C ARG A 4 13.48 -55.61 -18.73
N SER A 5 12.17 -55.73 -18.64
CA SER A 5 11.14 -54.71 -18.60
C SER A 5 11.37 -53.73 -17.44
N TYR A 6 11.35 -52.43 -17.71
CA TYR A 6 11.15 -51.41 -16.68
C TYR A 6 9.72 -50.90 -16.75
N HIS A 7 8.94 -51.42 -15.80
CA HIS A 7 7.61 -51.01 -15.44
C HIS A 7 7.62 -49.61 -14.79
N GLY A 8 6.66 -48.79 -15.22
CA GLY A 8 6.11 -47.57 -14.62
C GLY A 8 6.74 -46.97 -13.38
N LEU A 9 7.21 -45.73 -13.53
CA LEU A 9 7.20 -44.73 -12.47
C LEU A 9 6.46 -43.48 -13.00
N LYS A 10 5.24 -43.29 -12.49
CA LYS A 10 4.41 -42.10 -12.66
C LYS A 10 5.22 -40.85 -12.25
N PRO A 11 5.22 -39.76 -13.02
CA PRO A 11 5.66 -38.48 -12.50
C PRO A 11 4.62 -37.97 -11.48
N ALA A 12 5.04 -37.90 -10.21
CA ALA A 12 4.30 -37.23 -9.16
C ALA A 12 4.25 -35.72 -9.48
N ALA A 13 3.15 -35.29 -10.10
CA ALA A 13 2.81 -33.89 -10.27
C ALA A 13 2.61 -33.28 -8.86
N ASN A 14 3.67 -32.66 -8.35
CA ASN A 14 3.65 -31.90 -7.10
C ASN A 14 2.78 -30.66 -7.31
N ARG A 15 1.48 -30.83 -7.09
CA ARG A 15 0.45 -29.80 -7.16
C ARG A 15 0.69 -28.87 -5.97
N ALA A 16 1.50 -27.82 -6.19
CA ALA A 16 1.60 -26.69 -5.30
C ALA A 16 0.20 -26.06 -5.16
N HIS A 17 -0.55 -26.52 -4.17
CA HIS A 17 -1.67 -25.77 -3.62
C HIS A 17 -1.07 -24.49 -3.05
N THR A 18 -1.03 -23.44 -3.86
CA THR A 18 -0.98 -22.07 -3.38
C THR A 18 -2.27 -21.86 -2.59
N ARG A 19 -2.28 -22.30 -1.33
CA ARG A 19 -3.23 -21.82 -0.34
C ARG A 19 -2.96 -20.33 -0.24
N VAL A 20 -3.75 -19.56 -0.99
CA VAL A 20 -3.98 -18.15 -0.69
C VAL A 20 -4.46 -18.14 0.75
N SER A 21 -3.54 -17.93 1.69
CA SER A 21 -3.85 -17.68 3.08
C SER A 21 -4.70 -16.42 3.11
N PHE A 22 -6.01 -16.63 3.04
CA PHE A 22 -7.01 -15.64 3.32
C PHE A 22 -6.86 -15.28 4.80
N ASP A 23 -6.01 -14.28 5.02
CA ASP A 23 -5.83 -13.58 6.29
C ASP A 23 -7.21 -13.32 6.92
N SER A 24 -7.47 -14.03 8.00
CA SER A 24 -8.73 -13.97 8.76
C SER A 24 -8.99 -12.58 9.32
N ASN A 25 -7.95 -11.77 9.51
CA ASN A 25 -8.04 -10.39 9.95
C ASN A 25 -8.60 -9.49 8.83
N LYS A 26 -8.20 -9.73 7.57
CA LYS A 26 -8.78 -9.04 6.40
C LYS A 26 -10.26 -9.37 6.22
N LYS A 27 -10.68 -10.61 6.49
CA LYS A 27 -12.11 -11.00 6.50
C LYS A 27 -12.88 -10.26 7.59
N ALA A 28 -12.34 -10.17 8.81
CA ALA A 28 -12.98 -9.50 9.93
C ALA A 28 -13.22 -7.99 9.69
N VAL A 29 -12.40 -7.33 8.86
CA VAL A 29 -12.60 -5.93 8.46
C VAL A 29 -13.45 -5.78 7.19
N LEU A 30 -13.35 -6.70 6.23
CA LEU A 30 -14.18 -6.68 5.02
C LEU A 30 -15.65 -6.98 5.30
N ILE A 31 -15.96 -7.91 6.20
CA ILE A 31 -17.33 -8.33 6.50
C ILE A 31 -18.18 -7.15 7.01
N PRO A 32 -17.77 -6.38 8.03
CA PRO A 32 -18.51 -5.20 8.47
C PRO A 32 -18.59 -4.11 7.40
N LYS A 33 -17.53 -3.91 6.61
CA LYS A 33 -17.46 -2.89 5.55
C LYS A 33 -18.38 -3.20 4.37
N TYR A 34 -18.43 -4.48 3.97
CA TYR A 34 -19.33 -4.99 2.94
C TYR A 34 -20.78 -5.00 3.42
N MET A 35 -21.04 -5.36 4.67
CA MET A 35 -22.39 -5.29 5.25
C MET A 35 -22.87 -3.85 5.46
N SER A 36 -22.00 -2.92 5.87
CA SER A 36 -22.32 -1.49 5.97
C SER A 36 -22.62 -0.89 4.59
N ASN A 37 -21.89 -1.28 3.55
CA ASN A 37 -22.21 -0.91 2.17
C ASN A 37 -23.49 -1.58 1.66
N ARG A 38 -23.78 -2.85 1.96
CA ARG A 38 -25.06 -3.51 1.59
C ARG A 38 -26.25 -2.85 2.28
N ALA A 39 -26.12 -2.45 3.54
CA ALA A 39 -27.16 -1.70 4.25
C ALA A 39 -27.36 -0.31 3.66
N LEU A 40 -26.27 0.37 3.24
CA LEU A 40 -26.36 1.65 2.54
C LEU A 40 -27.01 1.51 1.16
N VAL A 41 -26.65 0.47 0.41
CA VAL A 41 -27.23 0.14 -0.90
C VAL A 41 -28.70 -0.25 -0.74
N SER A 42 -29.08 -1.05 0.25
CA SER A 42 -30.48 -1.42 0.48
C SER A 42 -31.30 -0.23 0.97
N VAL A 43 -30.78 0.64 1.84
CA VAL A 43 -31.45 1.89 2.22
C VAL A 43 -31.60 2.81 1.01
N PHE A 44 -30.63 2.83 0.09
CA PHE A 44 -30.72 3.59 -1.15
C PHE A 44 -31.74 3.01 -2.14
N GLU A 45 -31.74 1.69 -2.36
CA GLU A 45 -32.69 0.96 -3.21
C GLU A 45 -34.13 1.07 -2.68
N VAL A 46 -34.33 0.87 -1.38
CA VAL A 46 -35.64 1.02 -0.71
C VAL A 46 -36.15 2.46 -0.80
N LYS A 47 -35.25 3.45 -0.76
CA LYS A 47 -35.61 4.87 -0.91
C LYS A 47 -35.93 5.25 -2.35
N ILE A 48 -35.30 4.61 -3.34
CA ILE A 48 -35.69 4.73 -4.76
C ILE A 48 -37.07 4.08 -4.99
N ALA A 49 -37.31 2.88 -4.47
CA ALA A 49 -38.61 2.22 -4.58
C ALA A 49 -39.75 3.00 -3.89
N LYS A 50 -39.43 3.78 -2.84
CA LYS A 50 -40.40 4.64 -2.16
C LYS A 50 -40.70 5.96 -2.90
N LEU A 51 -39.88 6.33 -3.88
CA LEU A 51 -40.09 7.52 -4.72
C LEU A 51 -41.03 7.26 -5.91
N GLU A 52 -41.27 6.01 -6.32
CA GLU A 52 -42.19 5.71 -7.42
C GLU A 52 -43.67 5.89 -7.06
N LYS A 53 -44.00 6.05 -5.77
CA LYS A 53 -45.39 6.18 -5.28
C LYS A 53 -45.79 7.57 -4.80
N SER A 54 -45.11 8.63 -5.23
CA SER A 54 -45.61 9.99 -5.04
C SER A 54 -45.66 10.73 -6.36
N HIS A 55 -46.83 10.67 -6.98
CA HIS A 55 -47.41 11.61 -7.95
C HIS A 55 -46.45 12.33 -8.90
N VAL A 56 -46.53 11.89 -10.16
CA VAL A 56 -46.28 12.66 -11.38
C VAL A 56 -46.66 14.13 -11.21
N LYS A 57 -45.67 15.02 -11.38
CA LYS A 57 -45.66 16.51 -11.44
C LYS A 57 -45.45 17.28 -10.13
N SER A 58 -44.19 17.59 -9.79
CA SER A 58 -43.82 18.85 -9.10
C SER A 58 -42.33 19.21 -9.26
N GLY A 59 -42.07 20.32 -9.94
CA GLY A 59 -40.97 21.26 -9.72
C GLY A 59 -39.55 20.86 -10.16
N ALA A 60 -39.00 21.60 -11.14
CA ALA A 60 -37.57 21.66 -11.45
C ALA A 60 -36.68 21.93 -10.21
N SER A 61 -37.24 22.53 -9.16
CA SER A 61 -36.57 22.81 -7.89
C SER A 61 -36.20 21.54 -7.09
N SER A 62 -36.96 20.45 -7.23
CA SER A 62 -36.70 19.20 -6.49
C SER A 62 -35.45 18.49 -7.00
N SER A 63 -35.18 18.55 -8.31
CA SER A 63 -33.99 17.93 -8.92
C SER A 63 -32.70 18.63 -8.47
N VAL A 64 -32.73 19.97 -8.35
CA VAL A 64 -31.59 20.77 -7.87
C VAL A 64 -31.26 20.41 -6.42
N ILE A 65 -32.28 20.30 -5.56
CA ILE A 65 -32.09 19.92 -4.15
C ILE A 65 -31.51 18.49 -4.06
N LEU A 66 -32.04 17.54 -4.84
CA LEU A 66 -31.53 16.17 -4.88
C LEU A 66 -30.09 16.12 -5.41
N ALA A 67 -29.75 16.90 -6.43
CA ALA A 67 -28.40 16.98 -6.99
C ALA A 67 -27.39 17.53 -5.97
N ILE A 68 -27.76 18.59 -5.24
CA ILE A 68 -26.93 19.15 -4.18
C ILE A 68 -26.74 18.12 -3.06
N PHE A 69 -27.81 17.46 -2.63
CA PHE A 69 -27.75 16.45 -1.57
C PHE A 69 -26.89 15.26 -1.98
N ALA A 70 -27.05 14.76 -3.22
CA ALA A 70 -26.22 13.72 -3.80
C ALA A 70 -24.75 14.15 -3.88
N HIS A 71 -24.47 15.38 -4.31
CA HIS A 71 -23.11 15.91 -4.36
C HIS A 71 -22.47 15.98 -2.96
N LEU A 72 -23.19 16.45 -1.95
CA LEU A 72 -22.71 16.50 -0.56
C LEU A 72 -22.45 15.10 0.00
N ILE A 73 -23.34 14.14 -0.28
CA ILE A 73 -23.13 12.72 0.09
C ILE A 73 -21.86 12.20 -0.58
N ILE A 74 -21.70 12.36 -1.89
CA ILE A 74 -20.52 11.92 -2.65
C ILE A 74 -19.25 12.57 -2.09
N ARG A 75 -19.26 13.90 -1.89
CA ARG A 75 -18.12 14.66 -1.34
C ARG A 75 -17.77 14.18 0.06
N SER A 76 -18.76 13.94 0.91
CA SER A 76 -18.55 13.44 2.28
C SER A 76 -18.00 12.00 2.27
N GLN A 77 -18.48 11.15 1.37
CA GLN A 77 -18.01 9.78 1.20
C GLN A 77 -16.59 9.74 0.64
N TYR A 78 -16.26 10.58 -0.33
CA TYR A 78 -14.88 10.74 -0.82
C TYR A 78 -13.94 11.21 0.29
N LYS A 79 -14.34 12.23 1.07
CA LYS A 79 -13.53 12.73 2.18
C LYS A 79 -13.35 11.67 3.28
N ARG A 80 -14.37 10.85 3.57
CA ARG A 80 -14.27 9.72 4.51
C ARG A 80 -13.38 8.60 3.97
N ARG A 81 -13.49 8.25 2.68
CA ARG A 81 -12.66 7.22 2.02
C ARG A 81 -11.19 7.58 1.98
N ARG A 82 -10.84 8.85 1.72
CA ARG A 82 -9.45 9.32 1.71
C ARG A 82 -8.78 9.15 3.08
N LYS A 83 -9.45 9.51 4.16
CA LYS A 83 -8.91 9.37 5.52
C LYS A 83 -8.53 7.92 5.87
N LEU A 84 -9.34 6.96 5.45
CA LEU A 84 -9.04 5.54 5.66
C LEU A 84 -7.82 5.11 4.85
N LEU A 85 -7.74 5.47 3.57
CA LEU A 85 -6.61 5.11 2.72
C LEU A 85 -5.31 5.75 3.23
N GLU A 86 -5.35 7.03 3.62
CA GLU A 86 -4.20 7.71 4.22
C GLU A 86 -3.77 7.04 5.53
N SER A 87 -4.70 6.68 6.42
CA SER A 87 -4.34 5.95 7.65
C SER A 87 -3.69 4.59 7.38
N GLN A 88 -4.13 3.89 6.33
CA GLN A 88 -3.60 2.59 5.93
C GLN A 88 -2.23 2.72 5.27
N LEU A 89 -2.04 3.74 4.44
CA LEU A 89 -0.73 4.07 3.85
C LEU A 89 0.26 4.51 4.92
N VAL A 90 -0.18 5.31 5.90
CA VAL A 90 0.66 5.73 7.04
C VAL A 90 0.99 4.54 7.96
N SER A 91 0.07 3.60 8.18
CA SER A 91 0.37 2.39 8.95
C SER A 91 1.31 1.45 8.20
N GLN A 92 1.04 1.17 6.92
CA GLN A 92 1.94 0.35 6.09
C GLN A 92 3.32 0.99 5.95
N GLY A 93 3.40 2.30 5.72
CA GLY A 93 4.66 3.02 5.63
C GLY A 93 5.47 2.98 6.94
N ARG A 94 4.80 2.93 8.10
CA ARG A 94 5.46 2.74 9.39
C ARG A 94 5.99 1.32 9.57
N GLU A 95 5.18 0.32 9.23
CA GLU A 95 5.58 -1.09 9.31
C GLU A 95 6.79 -1.39 8.40
N LEU A 96 6.74 -0.94 7.14
CA LEU A 96 7.87 -1.04 6.21
C LEU A 96 9.13 -0.35 6.72
N ARG A 97 9.02 0.82 7.36
CA ARG A 97 10.19 1.50 7.96
C ARG A 97 10.80 0.68 9.08
N ILE A 98 9.98 0.02 9.91
CA ILE A 98 10.46 -0.83 11.00
C ILE A 98 11.18 -2.05 10.43
N GLU A 99 10.55 -2.75 9.47
CA GLU A 99 11.16 -3.90 8.80
C GLU A 99 12.46 -3.53 8.10
N TYR A 100 12.49 -2.43 7.36
CA TYR A 100 13.68 -1.93 6.69
C TYR A 100 14.80 -1.57 7.67
N SER A 101 14.45 -1.01 8.84
CA SER A 101 15.42 -0.70 9.89
C SER A 101 16.00 -1.95 10.55
N PHE A 102 15.23 -3.03 10.64
CA PHE A 102 15.69 -4.33 11.14
C PHE A 102 16.60 -5.01 10.10
N LEU A 103 16.20 -5.04 8.83
CA LEU A 103 17.05 -5.55 7.75
C LEU A 103 18.35 -4.78 7.64
N ARG A 104 18.35 -3.45 7.80
CA ARG A 104 19.58 -2.65 7.88
C ARG A 104 20.52 -3.14 8.99
N LYS A 105 19.98 -3.53 10.16
CA LYS A 105 20.77 -4.01 11.29
C LYS A 105 21.29 -5.45 11.11
N VAL A 106 20.48 -6.34 10.52
CA VAL A 106 20.79 -7.78 10.45
C VAL A 106 21.38 -8.20 9.12
N ALA A 107 20.91 -7.64 8.00
CA ALA A 107 21.25 -8.06 6.65
C ALA A 107 22.30 -7.15 5.96
N GLY A 108 22.81 -6.11 6.64
CA GLY A 108 23.87 -5.24 6.10
C GLY A 108 23.45 -4.48 4.83
N VAL A 109 22.16 -4.18 4.69
CA VAL A 109 21.61 -3.55 3.48
C VAL A 109 22.20 -2.14 3.28
N PRO A 110 22.57 -1.74 2.05
CA PRO A 110 23.13 -0.41 1.77
C PRO A 110 22.23 0.72 2.29
N THR A 111 22.83 1.71 2.94
CA THR A 111 22.12 2.90 3.41
C THR A 111 22.04 3.94 2.29
N LYS A 112 20.85 4.51 2.08
CA LYS A 112 20.66 5.59 1.12
C LYS A 112 20.87 6.94 1.81
N PHE A 113 21.86 7.70 1.36
CA PHE A 113 22.12 9.07 1.80
C PHE A 113 21.58 10.08 0.79
N ARG A 114 21.13 11.23 1.28
CA ARG A 114 20.82 12.37 0.40
C ARG A 114 22.11 13.10 0.06
N TYR A 115 22.16 13.72 -1.13
CA TYR A 115 23.33 14.50 -1.55
C TYR A 115 23.72 15.56 -0.51
N LYS A 116 22.76 16.33 -0.03
CA LYS A 116 22.97 17.38 0.98
C LYS A 116 23.57 16.84 2.30
N GLU A 117 23.20 15.62 2.70
CA GLU A 117 23.77 14.99 3.91
C GLU A 117 25.25 14.65 3.69
N LEU A 118 25.62 14.19 2.49
CA LEU A 118 27.00 13.91 2.13
C LEU A 118 27.82 15.19 1.96
N GLU A 119 27.23 16.23 1.39
CA GLU A 119 27.84 17.56 1.24
C GLU A 119 28.17 18.16 2.61
N GLU A 120 27.22 18.14 3.56
CA GLU A 120 27.46 18.57 4.94
C GLU A 120 28.50 17.68 5.65
N ALA A 121 28.41 16.36 5.47
CA ALA A 121 29.34 15.42 6.11
C ALA A 121 30.78 15.58 5.61
N THR A 122 30.98 15.97 4.34
CA THR A 122 32.29 16.11 3.69
C THR A 122 32.80 17.55 3.65
N ASP A 123 32.11 18.47 4.32
CA ASP A 123 32.37 19.91 4.28
C ASP A 123 32.50 20.41 2.82
N ASN A 124 31.45 20.21 2.04
CA ASN A 124 31.39 20.55 0.60
C ASN A 124 32.46 19.82 -0.23
N PHE A 125 32.75 18.56 0.10
CA PHE A 125 33.73 17.71 -0.59
C PHE A 125 35.15 18.33 -0.62
N GLN A 126 35.58 19.02 0.44
CA GLN A 126 36.91 19.65 0.45
C GLN A 126 38.04 18.70 0.89
N ALA A 127 37.76 17.74 1.77
CA ALA A 127 38.78 16.86 2.33
C ALA A 127 39.06 15.63 1.44
N LEU A 128 39.77 15.81 0.32
CA LEU A 128 40.15 14.72 -0.58
C LEU A 128 41.11 13.73 0.10
N LEU A 129 40.76 12.45 0.08
CA LEU A 129 41.62 11.35 0.56
C LEU A 129 42.39 10.69 -0.58
N GLY A 130 41.85 10.68 -1.79
CA GLY A 130 42.52 10.12 -2.96
C GLY A 130 41.71 10.27 -4.23
N GLN A 131 42.42 10.24 -5.37
CA GLN A 131 41.83 10.37 -6.70
C GLN A 131 42.36 9.25 -7.59
N GLY A 132 41.43 8.47 -8.17
CA GLY A 132 41.74 7.42 -9.13
C GLY A 132 41.15 7.73 -10.51
N SER A 133 41.23 6.75 -11.42
CA SER A 133 40.62 6.87 -12.76
C SER A 133 39.09 6.89 -12.73
N SER A 134 38.49 6.26 -11.72
CA SER A 134 37.04 6.08 -11.63
C SER A 134 36.33 7.11 -10.74
N ALA A 135 37.00 7.62 -9.71
CA ALA A 135 36.39 8.48 -8.71
C ALA A 135 37.41 9.23 -7.85
N SER A 136 36.93 10.28 -7.19
CA SER A 136 37.60 10.96 -6.07
C SER A 136 36.93 10.56 -4.76
N VAL A 137 37.72 10.24 -3.75
CA VAL A 137 37.28 9.77 -2.43
C VAL A 137 37.51 10.91 -1.44
N PHE A 138 36.48 11.28 -0.68
CA PHE A 138 36.52 12.40 0.24
C PHE A 138 36.22 11.94 1.65
N LYS A 139 36.95 12.47 2.62
CA LYS A 139 36.67 12.21 4.03
C LYS A 139 35.36 12.89 4.42
N GLY A 140 34.49 12.16 5.12
CA GLY A 140 33.30 12.73 5.72
C GLY A 140 33.04 12.23 7.14
N ILE A 141 32.32 13.03 7.93
CA ILE A 141 31.77 12.64 9.23
C ILE A 141 30.26 12.79 9.15
N LEU A 142 29.52 11.68 9.32
CA LEU A 142 28.05 11.72 9.34
C LEU A 142 27.53 12.44 10.59
N ASN A 143 26.26 12.81 10.58
CA ASN A 143 25.56 13.42 11.72
C ASN A 143 25.56 12.56 12.99
N ASP A 144 25.79 11.25 12.86
CA ASP A 144 25.93 10.32 13.99
C ASP A 144 27.37 10.22 14.53
N GLY A 145 28.31 11.00 13.96
CA GLY A 145 29.72 11.00 14.32
C GLY A 145 30.55 9.91 13.63
N THR A 146 29.94 9.09 12.76
CA THR A 146 30.65 8.02 12.05
C THR A 146 31.56 8.61 10.98
N SER A 147 32.86 8.24 11.02
CA SER A 147 33.81 8.60 9.96
C SER A 147 33.62 7.70 8.74
N VAL A 148 33.55 8.31 7.56
CA VAL A 148 33.39 7.64 6.26
C VAL A 148 34.35 8.21 5.22
N ALA A 149 34.52 7.48 4.11
CA ALA A 149 35.33 7.82 2.95
C ALA A 149 34.67 7.27 1.68
#